data_AF-A0A9P7VLN0-F1
#
_entry.id   AF-A0A9P7VLN0-F1
#
_cell.length_a   1.000
_cell.length_b   1.000
_cell.length_c   1.000
_cell.angle_alpha   90.00
_cell.angle_beta   90.00
_cell.angle_gamma   90.00
#
_symmetry.space_group_name_H-M   'P 1'
#
loop_
_entity.id
_entity.type
_entity.pdbx_description
1 polymer ?
#
loop_
_entity_poly.entity_id
_entity_poly.type
_entity_poly.pdbx_seq_one_letter_code
_entity_poly.pdbx_strand_id
1 'polypeptide(L)'
;MNAKVLSIHLVDLLFTSGFDCIQLEIPVDAKWLLTNRGMLSHEECLDHSLHHPELFDKLALDWDKPLSFAILTQQFSLIISAHGMNDAYKKLRVIIKELSQRMLSEKDLMTLKGITDNHAWIPINSHYITTTSHAVFFLLLPLAGFHKVSLALADHPEIHEFLLKMRYTERSSIDILVSKLNNLHKYLASPDKTQMTLLILKALPLSLTKEECSKILIPDMFGQLYPASEMYFNNIDSKAPPYKQTEFQIPSLEETGY
;
A
#
# COMPACT_ATOMS: atom_id res chain seq x y z
N MET A 1 1.25 -54.38 5.29
CA MET A 1 1.97 -53.43 4.41
C MET A 1 1.54 -52.04 4.82
N ASN A 2 2.48 -51.14 5.16
CA ASN A 2 2.17 -49.84 5.76
C ASN A 2 1.58 -48.90 4.68
N ALA A 3 0.42 -48.31 4.93
CA ALA A 3 -0.26 -47.40 4.00
C ALA A 3 0.66 -46.27 3.51
N LYS A 4 1.55 -45.79 4.39
CA LYS A 4 2.56 -44.77 4.05
C LYS A 4 3.55 -45.21 2.98
N VAL A 5 3.96 -46.48 3.00
CA VAL A 5 4.93 -47.03 2.03
C VAL A 5 4.27 -47.19 0.66
N LEU A 6 2.99 -47.60 0.64
CA LEU A 6 2.17 -47.72 -0.57
C LEU A 6 1.91 -46.38 -1.24
N SER A 7 1.54 -45.35 -0.46
CA SER A 7 1.30 -44.01 -1.00
C SER A 7 2.56 -43.35 -1.56
N ILE A 8 3.72 -43.52 -0.89
CA ILE A 8 5.00 -43.03 -1.41
C ILE A 8 5.35 -43.74 -2.72
N HIS A 9 5.19 -45.07 -2.79
CA HIS A 9 5.42 -45.82 -4.03
C HIS A 9 4.46 -45.41 -5.15
N LEU A 10 3.19 -45.10 -4.83
CA LEU A 10 2.21 -44.66 -5.81
C LEU A 10 2.60 -43.29 -6.39
N VAL A 11 3.00 -42.34 -5.54
CA VAL A 11 3.46 -41.01 -5.97
C VAL A 11 4.73 -41.12 -6.80
N ASP A 12 5.71 -41.93 -6.35
CA ASP A 12 6.93 -42.19 -7.12
C ASP A 12 6.60 -42.81 -8.47
N LEU A 13 5.65 -43.75 -8.54
CA LEU A 13 5.24 -44.42 -9.77
C LEU A 13 4.50 -43.47 -10.71
N LEU A 14 3.60 -42.62 -10.21
CA LEU A 14 2.94 -41.57 -11.01
C LEU A 14 3.97 -40.59 -11.58
N PHE A 15 4.96 -40.22 -10.78
CA PHE A 15 6.02 -39.31 -11.20
C PHE A 15 6.96 -39.95 -12.23
N THR A 16 7.44 -41.18 -12.00
CA THR A 16 8.35 -41.89 -12.91
C THR A 16 7.68 -42.36 -14.20
N SER A 17 6.38 -42.65 -14.16
CA SER A 17 5.62 -43.01 -15.36
C SER A 17 5.24 -41.80 -16.23
N GLY A 18 5.49 -40.56 -15.76
CA GLY A 18 5.04 -39.36 -16.44
C GLY A 18 3.51 -39.31 -16.59
N PHE A 19 2.80 -39.90 -15.63
CA PHE A 19 1.35 -40.02 -15.68
C PHE A 19 0.71 -38.64 -15.69
N ASP A 20 -0.18 -38.41 -16.67
CA ASP A 20 -0.92 -37.16 -16.76
C ASP A 20 -2.04 -37.14 -15.73
N CYS A 21 -1.76 -36.51 -14.59
CA CYS A 21 -2.72 -36.34 -13.50
C CYS A 21 -3.90 -35.42 -13.86
N ILE A 22 -3.91 -34.76 -15.02
CA ILE A 22 -5.05 -33.92 -15.45
C ILE A 22 -6.31 -34.77 -15.65
N GLN A 23 -6.17 -36.03 -16.05
CA GLN A 23 -7.29 -36.96 -16.24
C GLN A 23 -7.66 -37.74 -14.97
N LEU A 24 -6.97 -37.48 -13.86
CA LEU A 24 -7.19 -38.19 -12.62
C LEU A 24 -8.42 -37.58 -11.90
N GLU A 25 -9.58 -38.16 -12.13
CA GLU A 25 -10.79 -37.83 -11.38
C GLU A 25 -10.73 -38.50 -10.00
N ILE A 26 -10.32 -37.71 -9.01
CA ILE A 26 -10.40 -38.14 -7.61
C ILE A 26 -11.75 -37.68 -7.05
N PRO A 27 -12.58 -38.59 -6.51
CA PRO A 27 -13.83 -38.21 -5.86
C PRO A 27 -13.58 -37.18 -4.74
N VAL A 28 -14.43 -36.16 -4.64
CA VAL A 28 -14.24 -35.03 -3.70
C VAL A 28 -14.22 -35.50 -2.23
N ASP A 29 -14.97 -36.57 -1.95
CA ASP A 29 -15.08 -37.25 -0.67
C ASP A 29 -14.00 -38.30 -0.43
N ALA A 30 -13.16 -38.59 -1.43
CA ALA A 30 -12.09 -39.57 -1.28
C ALA A 30 -11.06 -39.09 -0.25
N LYS A 31 -10.73 -39.97 0.69
CA LYS A 31 -9.64 -39.78 1.64
C LYS A 31 -8.36 -40.33 1.02
N TRP A 32 -7.70 -39.52 0.20
CA TRP A 32 -6.51 -39.92 -0.57
C TRP A 32 -5.23 -39.22 -0.11
N LEU A 33 -5.35 -38.21 0.76
CA LEU A 33 -4.21 -37.45 1.27
C LEU A 33 -3.66 -38.12 2.51
N LEU A 34 -2.44 -38.64 2.40
CA LEU A 34 -1.79 -39.31 3.51
C LEU A 34 -1.22 -38.28 4.50
N THR A 35 -1.72 -38.28 5.73
CA THR A 35 -1.22 -37.44 6.83
C THR A 35 -0.70 -38.27 8.00
N ASN A 36 -0.07 -37.62 8.98
CA ASN A 36 0.26 -38.23 10.27
C ASN A 36 -0.98 -38.66 11.09
N ARG A 37 -2.18 -38.19 10.72
CA ARG A 37 -3.48 -38.57 11.32
C ARG A 37 -4.21 -39.67 10.53
N GLY A 38 -3.61 -40.20 9.47
CA GLY A 38 -4.23 -41.17 8.56
C GLY A 38 -4.59 -40.56 7.21
N MET A 39 -5.43 -41.26 6.44
CA MET A 39 -5.93 -40.79 5.15
C MET A 39 -7.04 -39.76 5.39
N LEU A 40 -6.86 -38.54 4.90
CA LEU A 40 -7.83 -37.45 4.98
C LEU A 40 -8.31 -37.06 3.58
N SER A 41 -9.52 -36.52 3.52
CA SER A 41 -10.03 -35.84 2.33
C SER A 41 -9.36 -34.48 2.16
N HIS A 42 -9.52 -33.87 0.98
CA HIS A 42 -9.02 -32.52 0.72
C HIS A 42 -9.54 -31.49 1.74
N GLU A 43 -10.84 -31.54 2.06
CA GLU A 43 -11.46 -30.64 3.04
C GLU A 43 -10.96 -30.88 4.47
N GLU A 44 -10.78 -32.14 4.87
CA GLU A 44 -10.26 -32.48 6.22
C GLU A 44 -8.78 -32.13 6.40
N CYS A 45 -8.01 -32.07 5.31
CA CYS A 45 -6.62 -31.62 5.32
C CYS A 45 -6.49 -30.09 5.40
N LEU A 46 -7.51 -29.35 4.95
CA LEU A 46 -7.55 -27.91 5.00
C LEU A 46 -8.03 -27.45 6.39
N ASP A 47 -7.11 -27.40 7.36
CA ASP A 47 -7.35 -26.61 8.57
C ASP A 47 -7.45 -25.12 8.20
N HIS A 48 -8.66 -24.61 7.98
CA HIS A 48 -8.91 -23.20 7.62
C HIS A 48 -8.36 -22.18 8.63
N SER A 49 -7.96 -22.61 9.84
CA SER A 49 -7.30 -21.75 10.82
C SER A 49 -5.79 -21.61 10.62
N LEU A 50 -5.15 -22.61 9.97
CA LEU A 50 -3.72 -22.64 9.66
C LEU A 50 -3.43 -22.43 8.16
N HIS A 51 -4.39 -22.71 7.29
CA HIS A 51 -4.22 -22.70 5.85
C HIS A 51 -4.99 -21.55 5.21
N HIS A 52 -4.24 -20.66 4.56
CA HIS A 52 -4.79 -19.61 3.72
C HIS A 52 -4.68 -20.05 2.26
N PRO A 53 -5.79 -20.43 1.59
CA PRO A 53 -5.79 -20.90 0.19
C PRO A 53 -5.03 -19.97 -0.75
N GLU A 54 -5.01 -18.67 -0.42
CA GLU A 54 -4.31 -17.61 -1.11
C GLU A 54 -2.78 -17.83 -1.25
N LEU A 55 -2.17 -18.64 -0.39
CA LEU A 55 -0.75 -18.96 -0.38
C LEU A 55 -0.40 -20.26 -1.12
N PHE A 56 -1.39 -21.03 -1.58
CA PHE A 56 -1.19 -22.40 -2.04
C PHE A 56 -1.64 -22.59 -3.48
N ASP A 57 -1.05 -21.88 -4.44
CA ASP A 57 -1.38 -22.13 -5.84
C ASP A 57 -0.59 -23.29 -6.47
N LYS A 58 0.66 -23.57 -6.07
CA LYS A 58 1.46 -24.63 -6.73
C LYS A 58 2.53 -25.22 -5.79
N LEU A 59 2.40 -26.52 -5.52
CA LEU A 59 3.44 -27.47 -5.08
C LEU A 59 4.00 -27.32 -3.64
N ALA A 60 3.79 -28.35 -2.79
CA ALA A 60 4.85 -29.08 -2.08
C ALA A 60 4.35 -29.84 -0.83
N LEU A 61 4.90 -31.03 -0.61
CA LEU A 61 4.56 -32.10 0.34
C LEU A 61 4.77 -31.81 1.85
N ASP A 62 4.74 -30.56 2.29
CA ASP A 62 4.99 -30.14 3.69
C ASP A 62 3.88 -29.19 4.21
N TRP A 63 2.62 -29.56 3.97
CA TRP A 63 1.47 -28.70 4.28
C TRP A 63 1.34 -28.40 5.78
N ASP A 64 1.83 -29.27 6.64
CA ASP A 64 1.77 -29.13 8.09
C ASP A 64 2.81 -28.14 8.66
N LYS A 65 3.69 -27.57 7.83
CA LYS A 65 4.76 -26.67 8.27
C LYS A 65 4.53 -25.24 7.78
N PRO A 66 4.94 -24.21 8.55
CA PRO A 66 4.97 -22.85 8.06
C PRO A 66 5.79 -22.74 6.77
N LEU A 67 5.26 -22.03 5.76
CA LEU A 67 5.96 -21.81 4.50
C LEU A 67 7.35 -21.23 4.74
N SER A 68 8.36 -21.68 4.02
CA SER A 68 9.71 -21.11 4.17
C SER A 68 9.73 -19.64 3.75
N PHE A 69 10.64 -18.85 4.33
CA PHE A 69 10.81 -17.44 3.94
C PHE A 69 11.10 -17.29 2.44
N ALA A 70 11.86 -18.21 1.85
CA ALA A 70 12.15 -18.21 0.42
C ALA A 70 10.88 -18.34 -0.43
N ILE A 71 9.97 -19.25 -0.05
CA ILE A 71 8.69 -19.44 -0.76
C ILE A 71 7.81 -18.18 -0.62
N LEU A 72 7.66 -17.65 0.59
CA LEU A 72 6.88 -16.42 0.80
C LEU A 72 7.44 -15.25 -0.02
N THR A 73 8.75 -15.09 -0.04
CA THR A 73 9.43 -14.03 -0.80
C THR A 73 9.20 -14.19 -2.30
N GLN A 74 9.26 -15.42 -2.81
CA GLN A 74 8.95 -15.70 -4.21
C GLN A 74 7.50 -15.40 -4.56
N GLN A 75 6.55 -15.84 -3.73
CA GLN A 75 5.13 -15.55 -3.92
C GLN A 75 4.85 -14.06 -3.87
N PHE A 76 5.46 -13.35 -2.91
CA PHE A 76 5.33 -11.90 -2.77
C PHE A 76 5.80 -11.18 -4.03
N SER A 77 6.98 -11.55 -4.54
CA SER A 77 7.53 -11.01 -5.79
C SER A 77 6.62 -11.29 -6.99
N LEU A 78 6.10 -12.51 -7.10
CA LEU A 78 5.19 -12.89 -8.19
C LEU A 78 3.90 -12.08 -8.18
N ILE A 79 3.29 -11.89 -6.99
CA ILE A 79 2.05 -11.12 -6.86
C ILE A 79 2.27 -9.64 -7.17
N ILE A 80 3.38 -9.06 -6.72
CA ILE A 80 3.74 -7.67 -7.01
C ILE A 80 3.99 -7.47 -8.51
N SER A 81 4.65 -8.43 -9.15
CA SER A 81 4.96 -8.37 -10.58
C SER A 81 3.72 -8.59 -11.46
N ALA A 82 2.77 -9.42 -11.00
CA ALA A 82 1.56 -9.76 -11.73
C ALA A 82 0.51 -8.62 -11.65
N HIS A 83 0.65 -7.64 -12.53
CA HIS A 83 -0.27 -6.50 -12.62
C HIS A 83 -1.70 -6.97 -12.93
N GLY A 84 -2.69 -6.48 -12.17
CA GLY A 84 -4.11 -6.70 -12.46
C GLY A 84 -4.70 -8.04 -12.01
N MET A 85 -4.02 -8.82 -11.15
CA MET A 85 -4.64 -10.00 -10.55
C MET A 85 -5.83 -9.62 -9.66
N ASN A 86 -7.02 -10.14 -9.99
CA ASN A 86 -8.27 -9.89 -9.26
C ASN A 86 -8.20 -10.25 -7.76
N ASP A 87 -7.27 -11.12 -7.35
CA ASP A 87 -7.06 -11.53 -5.95
C ASP A 87 -5.74 -11.05 -5.33
N ALA A 88 -4.97 -10.18 -6.01
CA ALA A 88 -3.69 -9.68 -5.48
C ALA A 88 -3.84 -9.08 -4.08
N TYR A 89 -4.94 -8.36 -3.83
CA TYR A 89 -5.26 -7.80 -2.52
C TYR A 89 -5.29 -8.86 -1.42
N LYS A 90 -6.05 -9.95 -1.63
CA LYS A 90 -6.23 -11.00 -0.61
C LYS A 90 -4.90 -11.71 -0.35
N LYS A 91 -4.18 -12.06 -1.43
CA LYS A 91 -2.88 -12.74 -1.33
C LYS A 91 -1.84 -11.88 -0.62
N LEU A 92 -1.76 -10.58 -0.95
CA LEU A 92 -0.85 -9.66 -0.26
C LEU A 92 -1.19 -9.51 1.22
N ARG A 93 -2.47 -9.39 1.59
CA ARG A 93 -2.85 -9.32 3.02
C ARG A 93 -2.40 -10.54 3.79
N VAL A 94 -2.57 -11.72 3.21
CA VAL A 94 -2.15 -12.97 3.85
C VAL A 94 -0.62 -13.03 3.97
N ILE A 95 0.12 -12.73 2.91
CA ILE A 95 1.59 -12.72 2.95
C ILE A 95 2.12 -11.69 3.95
N ILE A 96 1.55 -10.49 4.01
CA ILE A 96 1.95 -9.45 4.96
C ILE A 96 1.72 -9.92 6.39
N LYS A 97 0.56 -10.54 6.67
CA LYS A 97 0.26 -11.13 7.97
C LYS A 97 1.30 -12.18 8.35
N GLU A 98 1.59 -13.13 7.46
CA GLU A 98 2.59 -14.18 7.68
C GLU A 98 4.00 -13.63 7.90
N LEU A 99 4.43 -12.64 7.11
CA LEU A 99 5.74 -12.01 7.25
C LEU A 99 5.85 -11.19 8.54
N SER A 100 4.77 -10.54 8.97
CA SER A 100 4.75 -9.72 10.19
C SER A 100 4.91 -10.53 11.48
N GLN A 101 4.50 -11.80 11.46
CA GLN A 101 4.58 -12.70 12.62
C GLN A 101 5.96 -13.36 12.76
N ARG A 102 6.86 -13.15 11.80
CA ARG A 102 8.18 -13.80 11.76
C ARG A 102 9.26 -12.89 12.32
N MET A 103 10.26 -13.51 12.94
CA MET A 103 11.52 -12.83 13.25
C MET A 103 12.37 -12.73 11.98
N LEU A 104 12.22 -11.62 11.26
CA LEU A 104 12.99 -11.33 10.04
C LEU A 104 14.33 -10.69 10.40
N SER A 105 15.42 -11.18 9.78
CA SER A 105 16.72 -10.53 9.88
C SER A 105 16.79 -9.26 9.03
N GLU A 106 17.78 -8.40 9.24
CA GLU A 106 17.95 -7.21 8.39
C GLU A 106 18.18 -7.58 6.92
N LYS A 107 18.83 -8.73 6.66
CA LYS A 107 19.01 -9.24 5.30
C LYS A 107 17.68 -9.57 4.65
N ASP A 108 16.77 -10.21 5.39
CA ASP A 108 15.43 -10.56 4.92
C ASP A 108 14.62 -9.29 4.61
N LEU A 109 14.67 -8.31 5.51
CA LEU A 109 14.03 -7.00 5.31
C LEU A 109 14.59 -6.28 4.08
N MET A 110 15.91 -6.33 3.85
CA MET A 110 16.52 -5.75 2.65
C MET A 110 16.06 -6.43 1.37
N THR A 111 15.91 -7.76 1.37
CA THR A 111 15.34 -8.50 0.24
C THR A 111 13.90 -8.07 -0.04
N LEU A 112 13.05 -8.03 1.00
CA LEU A 112 11.66 -7.60 0.86
C LEU A 112 11.55 -6.16 0.38
N LYS A 113 12.33 -5.24 0.95
CA LYS A 113 12.39 -3.83 0.53
C LYS A 113 12.75 -3.71 -0.95
N GLY A 114 13.73 -4.50 -1.42
CA GLY A 114 14.13 -4.51 -2.83
C GLY A 114 13.03 -4.98 -3.78
N ILE A 115 12.19 -5.93 -3.37
CA ILE A 115 11.03 -6.39 -4.15
C ILE A 115 9.96 -5.29 -4.24
N THR A 116 9.73 -4.58 -3.13
CA THR A 116 8.68 -3.56 -3.04
C THR A 116 9.08 -2.21 -3.61
N ASP A 117 10.36 -1.99 -3.90
CA ASP A 117 10.86 -0.69 -4.32
C ASP A 117 10.21 -0.27 -5.64
N ASN A 118 9.58 0.91 -5.65
CA ASN A 118 8.80 1.45 -6.78
C ASN A 118 7.60 0.61 -7.23
N HIS A 119 7.18 -0.40 -6.46
CA HIS A 119 6.03 -1.23 -6.78
C HIS A 119 4.87 -1.02 -5.81
N ALA A 120 3.65 -1.21 -6.31
CA ALA A 120 2.45 -1.22 -5.48
C ALA A 120 2.31 -2.59 -4.80
N TRP A 121 2.29 -2.59 -3.47
CA TRP A 121 2.18 -3.83 -2.69
C TRP A 121 1.34 -3.67 -1.41
N ILE A 122 0.93 -2.45 -1.08
CA ILE A 122 0.23 -2.14 0.17
C ILE A 122 -1.28 -2.23 -0.07
N PRO A 123 -1.99 -3.19 0.54
CA PRO A 123 -3.42 -3.35 0.36
C PRO A 123 -4.17 -2.25 1.13
N ILE A 124 -4.94 -1.43 0.42
CA ILE A 124 -5.72 -0.32 1.00
C ILE A 124 -7.17 -0.75 1.24
N ASN A 125 -7.81 -1.31 0.23
CA ASN A 125 -9.16 -1.86 0.29
C ASN A 125 -9.26 -3.06 -0.68
N SER A 126 -10.40 -3.74 -0.71
CA SER A 126 -10.60 -5.00 -1.45
C SER A 126 -10.18 -4.99 -2.92
N HIS A 127 -10.02 -3.82 -3.54
CA HIS A 127 -9.69 -3.68 -4.95
C HIS A 127 -8.48 -2.79 -5.23
N TYR A 128 -7.83 -2.25 -4.20
CA TYR A 128 -6.80 -1.23 -4.38
C TYR A 128 -5.53 -1.55 -3.61
N ILE A 129 -4.42 -1.56 -4.34
CA ILE A 129 -3.06 -1.73 -3.84
C ILE A 129 -2.28 -0.47 -4.24
N THR A 130 -1.43 0.03 -3.36
CA THR A 130 -0.64 1.24 -3.62
C THR A 130 0.82 1.10 -3.18
N THR A 131 1.63 2.10 -3.51
CA THR A 131 3.06 2.15 -3.18
C THR A 131 3.27 2.66 -1.75
N THR A 132 4.44 2.38 -1.18
CA THR A 132 4.84 2.86 0.15
C THR A 132 4.75 4.38 0.29
N SER A 133 5.03 5.13 -0.78
CA SER A 133 4.98 6.61 -0.80
C SER A 133 3.56 7.20 -0.75
N HIS A 134 2.55 6.44 -1.17
CA HIS A 134 1.17 6.90 -1.26
C HIS A 134 0.28 6.35 -0.16
N ALA A 135 0.82 5.52 0.72
CA ALA A 135 0.08 4.97 1.83
C ALA A 135 0.61 5.51 3.16
N VAL A 136 -0.32 5.90 4.03
CA VAL A 136 -0.03 6.43 5.37
C VAL A 136 -0.91 5.77 6.44
N PHE A 137 -0.39 5.63 7.67
CA PHE A 137 -1.20 5.12 8.79
C PHE A 137 -2.27 6.12 9.19
N PHE A 138 -1.91 7.41 9.17
CA PHE A 138 -2.79 8.48 9.55
C PHE A 138 -2.89 9.53 8.46
N LEU A 139 -4.13 9.88 8.13
CA LEU A 139 -4.45 10.90 7.16
C LEU A 139 -5.40 11.90 7.82
N LEU A 140 -4.91 13.11 8.11
CA LEU A 140 -5.70 14.18 8.74
C LEU A 140 -6.85 14.65 7.83
N LEU A 141 -6.61 14.67 6.52
CA LEU A 141 -7.51 15.22 5.52
C LEU A 141 -7.51 14.32 4.28
N PRO A 142 -8.66 14.13 3.60
CA PRO A 142 -8.73 13.31 2.39
C PRO A 142 -7.89 13.94 1.28
N LEU A 143 -6.67 13.43 1.09
CA LEU A 143 -5.69 13.97 0.18
C LEU A 143 -5.60 13.07 -1.05
N ALA A 144 -5.90 13.61 -2.24
CA ALA A 144 -5.98 12.77 -3.44
C ALA A 144 -4.66 12.02 -3.71
N GLY A 145 -4.80 10.73 -4.00
CA GLY A 145 -3.70 9.81 -4.20
C GLY A 145 -2.89 9.51 -2.93
N PHE A 146 -3.35 9.88 -1.74
CA PHE A 146 -2.88 9.26 -0.50
C PHE A 146 -3.98 8.39 0.07
N HIS A 147 -3.56 7.28 0.66
CA HIS A 147 -4.47 6.25 1.12
C HIS A 147 -4.14 5.88 2.55
N LYS A 148 -5.16 5.94 3.41
CA LYS A 148 -5.07 5.38 4.75
C LYS A 148 -5.04 3.86 4.64
N VAL A 149 -4.09 3.20 5.32
CA VAL A 149 -4.11 1.73 5.43
C VAL A 149 -5.39 1.26 6.13
N SER A 150 -5.93 0.13 5.66
CA SER A 150 -7.12 -0.48 6.24
C SER A 150 -6.95 -0.73 7.73
N LEU A 151 -8.01 -0.48 8.51
CA LEU A 151 -8.04 -0.79 9.95
C LEU A 151 -7.69 -2.27 10.20
N ALA A 152 -8.14 -3.17 9.33
CA ALA A 152 -7.83 -4.59 9.44
C ALA A 152 -6.35 -4.96 9.23
N LEU A 153 -5.49 -4.01 8.84
CA LEU A 153 -4.03 -4.14 8.87
C LEU A 153 -3.42 -3.28 10.00
N ALA A 154 -3.98 -2.11 10.27
CA ALA A 154 -3.48 -1.19 11.30
C ALA A 154 -3.74 -1.67 12.74
N ASP A 155 -4.79 -2.47 12.97
CA ASP A 155 -5.18 -2.93 14.32
C ASP A 155 -4.26 -4.02 14.89
N HIS A 156 -3.39 -4.61 14.05
CA HIS A 156 -2.42 -5.63 14.48
C HIS A 156 -1.04 -4.99 14.72
N PRO A 157 -0.52 -4.97 15.96
CA PRO A 157 0.74 -4.31 16.27
C PRO A 157 1.93 -4.93 15.52
N GLU A 158 1.91 -6.23 15.27
CA GLU A 158 2.97 -6.93 14.51
C GLU A 158 3.01 -6.46 13.06
N ILE A 159 1.84 -6.28 12.43
CA ILE A 159 1.73 -5.75 11.07
C ILE A 159 2.19 -4.30 11.04
N HIS A 160 1.79 -3.49 12.02
CA HIS A 160 2.21 -2.10 12.12
C HIS A 160 3.75 -1.98 12.20
N GLU A 161 4.39 -2.74 13.09
CA GLU A 161 5.86 -2.76 13.22
C GLU A 161 6.55 -3.26 11.94
N PHE A 162 6.02 -4.31 11.32
CA PHE A 162 6.52 -4.82 10.05
C PHE A 162 6.46 -3.76 8.94
N LEU A 163 5.34 -3.05 8.81
CA LEU A 163 5.19 -1.99 7.81
C LEU A 163 6.19 -0.86 8.05
N LEU A 164 6.40 -0.42 9.31
CA LEU A 164 7.44 0.56 9.65
C LEU A 164 8.83 0.09 9.22
N LYS A 165 9.18 -1.18 9.49
CA LYS A 165 10.44 -1.79 9.04
C LYS A 165 10.56 -1.82 7.51
N MET A 166 9.44 -1.93 6.80
CA MET A 166 9.34 -1.86 5.33
C MET A 166 9.34 -0.44 4.76
N ARG A 167 9.79 0.57 5.53
CA ARG A 167 9.83 2.00 5.17
C ARG A 167 8.46 2.65 4.99
N TYR A 168 7.42 2.04 5.54
CA TYR A 168 6.13 2.70 5.64
C TYR A 168 6.21 3.87 6.61
N THR A 169 5.52 4.96 6.29
CA THR A 169 5.58 6.19 7.09
C THR A 169 4.26 6.43 7.82
N GLU A 170 4.33 6.91 9.06
CA GLU A 170 3.13 7.28 9.82
C GLU A 170 2.37 8.42 9.16
N ARG A 171 3.12 9.36 8.55
CA ARG A 171 2.62 10.54 7.84
C ARG A 171 3.36 10.70 6.53
N SER A 172 2.71 11.31 5.53
CA SER A 172 3.31 11.65 4.25
C SER A 172 4.58 12.48 4.46
N SER A 173 5.68 12.12 3.79
CA SER A 173 6.90 12.94 3.86
C SER A 173 6.70 14.28 3.17
N ILE A 174 7.43 15.30 3.63
CA ILE A 174 7.43 16.64 3.02
C ILE A 174 7.79 16.55 1.53
N ASP A 175 8.78 15.75 1.16
CA ASP A 175 9.21 15.60 -0.23
C ASP A 175 8.08 15.07 -1.15
N ILE A 176 7.25 14.14 -0.65
CA ILE A 176 6.13 13.60 -1.42
C ILE A 176 5.02 14.66 -1.56
N LEU A 177 4.74 15.41 -0.49
CA LEU A 177 3.77 16.50 -0.52
C LEU A 177 4.21 17.62 -1.49
N VAL A 178 5.49 18.02 -1.42
CA VAL A 178 6.11 18.99 -2.34
C VAL A 178 6.09 18.48 -3.78
N SER A 179 6.42 17.20 -4.01
CA SER A 179 6.33 16.59 -5.34
C SER A 179 4.90 16.65 -5.91
N LYS A 180 3.88 16.43 -5.07
CA LYS A 180 2.48 16.61 -5.48
C LYS A 180 2.11 18.06 -5.77
N LEU A 181 2.58 19.03 -4.98
CA LEU A 181 2.41 20.46 -5.29
C LEU A 181 3.03 20.82 -6.64
N ASN A 182 4.25 20.34 -6.90
CA ASN A 182 4.94 20.54 -8.18
C ASN A 182 4.20 19.88 -9.35
N ASN A 183 3.58 18.72 -9.14
CA ASN A 183 2.74 18.11 -10.16
C ASN A 183 1.45 18.91 -10.40
N LEU A 184 0.80 19.44 -9.35
CA LEU A 184 -0.37 20.31 -9.49
C LEU A 184 -0.04 21.61 -10.25
N HIS A 185 1.16 22.17 -10.05
CA HIS A 185 1.61 23.37 -10.73
C HIS A 185 1.58 23.23 -12.28
N LYS A 186 1.78 22.02 -12.81
CA LYS A 186 1.74 21.73 -14.25
C LYS A 186 0.36 21.85 -14.89
N TYR A 187 -0.71 21.78 -14.09
CA TYR A 187 -2.08 21.85 -14.58
C TYR A 187 -2.61 23.28 -14.58
N LEU A 188 -3.61 23.56 -15.43
CA LEU A 188 -4.31 24.84 -15.45
C LEU A 188 -4.99 25.13 -14.11
N ALA A 189 -5.17 26.42 -13.79
CA ALA A 189 -5.90 26.84 -12.61
C ALA A 189 -7.34 26.33 -12.67
N SER A 190 -7.78 25.69 -11.59
CA SER A 190 -9.15 25.22 -11.41
C SER A 190 -9.51 25.25 -9.92
N PRO A 191 -10.81 25.34 -9.57
CA PRO A 191 -11.24 25.26 -8.17
C PRO A 191 -10.75 23.98 -7.48
N ASP A 192 -10.80 22.84 -8.17
CA ASP A 192 -10.34 21.55 -7.65
C ASP A 192 -8.83 21.54 -7.38
N LYS A 193 -8.03 22.16 -8.26
CA LYS A 193 -6.58 22.31 -8.07
C LYS A 193 -6.30 23.15 -6.81
N THR A 194 -6.96 24.29 -6.67
CA THR A 194 -6.80 25.17 -5.50
C THR A 194 -7.18 24.45 -4.22
N GLN A 195 -8.32 23.76 -4.21
CA GLN A 195 -8.77 22.97 -3.07
C GLN A 195 -7.76 21.88 -2.71
N MET A 196 -7.27 21.13 -3.69
CA MET A 196 -6.27 20.09 -3.47
C MET A 196 -4.97 20.67 -2.92
N THR A 197 -4.49 21.78 -3.48
CA THR A 197 -3.32 22.47 -2.96
C THR A 197 -3.50 22.89 -1.50
N LEU A 198 -4.64 23.48 -1.14
CA LEU A 198 -4.93 23.85 0.25
C LEU A 198 -4.94 22.64 1.19
N LEU A 199 -5.46 21.49 0.74
CA LEU A 199 -5.41 20.25 1.51
C LEU A 199 -3.98 19.74 1.71
N ILE A 200 -3.11 19.83 0.68
CA ILE A 200 -1.70 19.45 0.79
C ILE A 200 -0.98 20.39 1.76
N LEU A 201 -1.21 21.71 1.66
CA LEU A 201 -0.61 22.70 2.56
C LEU A 201 -1.03 22.47 4.01
N LYS A 202 -2.30 22.13 4.26
CA LYS A 202 -2.78 21.77 5.61
C LYS A 202 -2.18 20.46 6.14
N ALA A 203 -1.70 19.58 5.27
CA ALA A 203 -1.06 18.31 5.66
C ALA A 203 0.44 18.47 5.96
N LEU A 204 1.04 19.63 5.67
CA LEU A 204 2.43 19.91 6.01
C LEU A 204 2.63 20.03 7.53
N PRO A 205 3.81 19.67 8.05
CA PRO A 205 4.13 19.90 9.46
C PRO A 205 4.20 21.40 9.76
N LEU A 206 3.88 21.77 11.00
CA LEU A 206 3.89 23.17 11.45
C LEU A 206 5.32 23.75 11.54
N SER A 207 6.32 22.89 11.74
CA SER A 207 7.73 23.25 11.83
C SER A 207 8.43 22.87 10.53
N LEU A 208 8.64 23.85 9.64
CA LEU A 208 9.38 23.70 8.39
C LEU A 208 10.68 24.49 8.46
N THR A 209 11.76 23.92 7.93
CA THR A 209 13.02 24.64 7.74
C THR A 209 12.88 25.70 6.63
N LYS A 210 13.81 26.67 6.58
CA LYS A 210 13.79 27.69 5.51
C LYS A 210 13.94 27.07 4.12
N GLU A 211 14.75 26.02 4.03
CA GLU A 211 15.02 25.24 2.83
C GLU A 211 13.81 24.42 2.36
N GLU A 212 12.97 23.95 3.29
CA GLU A 212 11.70 23.29 2.95
C GLU A 212 10.64 24.32 2.56
N CYS A 213 10.57 25.44 3.29
CA CYS A 213 9.68 26.55 2.97
C CYS A 213 9.89 27.10 1.56
N SER A 214 11.14 27.19 1.09
CA SER A 214 11.44 27.69 -0.27
C SER A 214 10.97 26.76 -1.39
N LYS A 215 10.72 25.48 -1.08
CA LYS A 215 10.23 24.48 -2.05
C LYS A 215 8.70 24.42 -2.10
N ILE A 216 7.99 25.08 -1.18
CA ILE A 216 6.55 25.02 -1.08
C ILE A 216 5.91 26.03 -2.04
N LEU A 217 4.91 25.56 -2.78
CA LEU A 217 4.10 26.39 -3.67
C LEU A 217 2.75 26.69 -3.03
N ILE A 218 2.33 27.96 -3.08
CA ILE A 218 1.08 28.46 -2.49
C ILE A 218 0.20 29.06 -3.60
N PRO A 219 -1.12 28.84 -3.58
CA PRO A 219 -2.03 29.41 -4.57
C PRO A 219 -2.26 30.90 -4.32
N ASP A 220 -2.33 31.68 -5.40
CA ASP A 220 -2.80 33.06 -5.38
C ASP A 220 -4.35 33.11 -5.41
N MET A 221 -4.90 34.33 -5.47
CA MET A 221 -6.34 34.56 -5.58
C MET A 221 -6.97 33.99 -6.86
N PHE A 222 -6.17 33.67 -7.88
CA PHE A 222 -6.60 33.08 -9.14
C PHE A 222 -6.34 31.57 -9.22
N GLY A 223 -5.80 30.95 -8.15
CA GLY A 223 -5.47 29.52 -8.10
C GLY A 223 -4.17 29.14 -8.83
N GLN A 224 -3.34 30.12 -9.16
CA GLN A 224 -2.00 29.92 -9.70
C GLN A 224 -1.00 29.69 -8.58
N LEU A 225 -0.12 28.70 -8.73
CA LEU A 225 0.80 28.29 -7.67
C LEU A 225 2.14 29.01 -7.83
N TYR A 226 2.57 29.71 -6.79
CA TYR A 226 3.86 30.44 -6.74
C TYR A 226 4.72 29.97 -5.56
N PRO A 227 6.05 30.07 -5.66
CA PRO A 227 6.93 29.83 -4.51
C PRO A 227 6.53 30.70 -3.33
N ALA A 228 6.51 30.11 -2.13
CA ALA A 228 6.16 30.83 -0.89
C ALA A 228 7.06 32.05 -0.65
N SER A 229 8.31 32.02 -1.13
CA SER A 229 9.26 33.14 -1.05
C SER A 229 8.89 34.36 -1.91
N GLU A 230 8.06 34.17 -2.93
CA GLU A 230 7.67 35.23 -3.88
C GLU A 230 6.31 35.85 -3.52
N MET A 231 5.56 35.22 -2.63
CA MET A 231 4.26 35.70 -2.19
C MET A 231 4.38 36.63 -0.98
N TYR A 232 4.15 37.91 -1.23
CA TYR A 232 3.88 38.88 -0.17
C TYR A 232 2.40 38.80 0.19
N PHE A 233 2.07 38.07 1.25
CA PHE A 233 0.77 38.23 1.88
C PHE A 233 0.72 39.66 2.43
N ASN A 234 -0.24 40.46 1.96
CA ASN A 234 -0.61 41.70 2.62
C ASN A 234 -1.12 41.35 4.01
N ASN A 235 -0.21 41.14 4.96
CA ASN A 235 -0.52 41.10 6.36
C ASN A 235 -1.03 42.50 6.69
N ILE A 236 -2.34 42.63 6.77
CA ILE A 236 -3.00 43.79 7.34
C ILE A 236 -2.77 43.69 8.85
N ASP A 237 -1.53 43.91 9.30
CA ASP A 237 -1.24 44.29 10.67
C ASP A 237 0.13 44.97 10.79
N SER A 238 0.04 46.30 10.80
CA SER A 238 0.99 47.31 11.29
C SER A 238 2.34 47.51 10.56
N LYS A 239 2.48 48.75 10.05
CA LYS A 239 3.67 49.43 9.50
C LYS A 239 4.06 49.13 8.05
N ALA A 240 3.27 49.67 7.13
CA ALA A 240 3.75 49.99 5.79
C ALA A 240 4.76 51.17 5.81
N PRO A 241 5.87 51.10 5.06
CA PRO A 241 6.43 52.24 4.35
C PRO A 241 5.93 52.30 2.90
N PRO A 242 5.99 53.48 2.25
CA PRO A 242 5.12 53.86 1.15
C PRO A 242 5.58 53.36 -0.24
N TYR A 243 4.65 53.44 -1.19
CA TYR A 243 4.74 53.34 -2.65
C TYR A 243 4.50 51.94 -3.25
N LYS A 244 3.56 51.73 -4.18
CA LYS A 244 2.74 52.63 -5.02
C LYS A 244 1.29 52.15 -5.01
N GLN A 245 0.38 53.04 -4.63
CA GLN A 245 -1.02 52.91 -4.98
C GLN A 245 -1.14 53.07 -6.50
N THR A 246 -1.42 51.99 -7.21
CA THR A 246 -2.14 52.11 -8.47
C THR A 246 -3.60 52.20 -8.06
N GLU A 247 -4.18 53.37 -8.21
CA GLU A 247 -5.59 53.63 -7.98
C GLU A 247 -6.44 52.59 -8.71
N PHE A 248 -7.28 51.89 -7.97
CA PHE A 248 -8.49 51.30 -8.53
C PHE A 248 -9.64 51.68 -7.60
N GLN A 249 -10.49 52.56 -8.09
CA GLN A 249 -11.77 52.89 -7.48
C GLN A 249 -12.66 51.65 -7.52
N ILE A 250 -13.05 51.17 -6.34
CA ILE A 250 -14.21 50.29 -6.18
C ILE A 250 -15.43 51.22 -6.14
N PRO A 251 -16.45 51.05 -7.00
CA PRO A 251 -17.71 51.75 -6.83
C PRO A 251 -18.37 51.25 -5.54
N SER A 252 -18.64 52.19 -4.63
CA SER A 252 -19.43 51.99 -3.43
C SER A 252 -20.79 51.36 -3.76
N LEU A 253 -21.07 50.20 -3.17
CA LEU A 253 -22.37 49.55 -3.15
C LEU A 253 -22.98 49.81 -1.77
N GLU A 254 -23.75 50.89 -1.70
CA GLU A 254 -24.74 51.32 -0.69
C GLU A 254 -25.00 52.80 -1.07
N GLU A 255 -26.14 53.28 -1.54
CA GLU A 255 -27.55 53.00 -1.23
C GLU A 255 -28.45 53.44 -2.43
N THR A 256 -29.76 53.22 -2.29
CA THR A 256 -30.90 53.46 -3.21
C THR A 256 -31.20 52.24 -4.10
N GLY A 257 -32.19 51.38 -3.83
CA GLY A 257 -33.48 51.61 -3.19
C GLY A 257 -34.52 51.97 -4.25
N TYR A 258 -34.97 50.97 -5.00
CA TYR A 258 -36.32 50.76 -5.54
C TYR A 258 -36.50 49.27 -5.88
#